data_AF-A0A9W9FDP1-F1
#
_entry.id   AF-A0A9W9FDP1-F1
#
_cell.length_a   1.000
_cell.length_b   1.000
_cell.length_c   1.000
_cell.angle_alpha   90.00
_cell.angle_beta   90.00
_cell.angle_gamma   90.00
#
_symmetry.space_group_name_H-M   'P 1'
#
loop_
_entity.id
_entity.type
_entity.pdbx_description
1 polymer ?
#
loop_
_entity_poly.entity_id
_entity_poly.type
_entity_poly.pdbx_seq_one_letter_code
_entity_poly.pdbx_strand_id
1 'polypeptide(L)'
;MSTLENGQHRIDWSDLLKMLRVNGLQSVMIEGGAQVINSLLEPSYMNLIDRVIVTIAPTWLGRGGVVVSPARRLDGEGNAISAARLKNVKWYPFGEDVVLCGQIKE
;
A
#
# COMPACT_ATOMS: atom_id res chain seq x y z
N MET A 1 12.29 -14.32 -10.24
CA MET A 1 11.12 -15.23 -10.15
C MET A 1 11.48 -16.39 -9.23
N SER A 2 11.26 -16.25 -7.93
CA SER A 2 11.41 -17.35 -6.97
C SER A 2 10.06 -18.03 -6.81
N THR A 3 10.00 -19.31 -7.19
CA THR A 3 8.85 -20.18 -6.98
C THR A 3 8.86 -20.67 -5.53
N LEU A 4 7.90 -20.22 -4.72
CA LEU A 4 7.52 -20.90 -3.49
C LEU A 4 6.44 -21.93 -3.84
N GLU A 5 6.51 -23.13 -3.24
CA GLU A 5 5.85 -24.39 -3.61
C GLU A 5 4.31 -24.44 -3.51
N ASN A 6 3.58 -23.36 -3.83
CA ASN A 6 2.12 -23.31 -3.66
C ASN A 6 1.34 -22.77 -4.87
N GLY A 7 1.85 -22.92 -6.09
CA GLY A 7 1.12 -22.61 -7.34
C GLY A 7 0.69 -21.15 -7.52
N GLN A 8 1.00 -20.27 -6.56
CA GLN A 8 0.75 -18.84 -6.63
C GLN A 8 2.03 -18.15 -7.06
N HIS A 9 2.10 -17.81 -8.34
CA HIS A 9 3.12 -16.88 -8.83
C HIS A 9 2.86 -15.49 -8.22
N ARG A 10 3.40 -15.25 -7.02
CA ARG A 10 3.43 -13.91 -6.45
C ARG A 10 4.52 -13.13 -7.19
N ILE A 11 4.12 -12.00 -7.75
CA ILE A 11 5.05 -11.05 -8.35
C ILE A 11 5.79 -10.38 -7.20
N ASP A 12 7.12 -10.44 -7.23
CA ASP A 12 7.93 -9.65 -6.30
C ASP A 12 7.89 -8.18 -6.73
N TRP A 13 7.46 -7.30 -5.82
CA TRP A 13 7.33 -5.86 -6.11
C TRP A 13 8.66 -5.20 -6.46
N SER A 14 9.76 -5.65 -5.86
CA SER A 14 11.08 -5.09 -6.16
C SER A 14 11.49 -5.42 -7.59
N ASP A 15 11.33 -6.68 -8.00
CA ASP A 15 11.62 -7.12 -9.38
C ASP A 15 10.72 -6.41 -10.39
N LEU A 16 9.42 -6.28 -10.09
CA LEU A 16 8.46 -5.57 -10.94
C LEU A 16 8.86 -4.11 -11.15
N LEU A 17 9.08 -3.35 -10.06
CA LEU A 17 9.40 -1.93 -10.15
C LEU A 17 10.78 -1.68 -10.77
N LYS A 18 11.75 -2.57 -10.56
CA LYS A 18 13.03 -2.55 -11.27
C LYS A 18 12.84 -2.73 -12.78
N MET A 19 12.03 -3.69 -13.20
CA MET A 19 11.74 -3.91 -14.62
C MET A 19 11.06 -2.70 -15.26
N LEU A 20 10.09 -2.08 -14.58
CA LEU A 20 9.44 -0.86 -15.07
C LEU A 20 10.46 0.28 -15.25
N ARG A 21 11.37 0.46 -14.29
CA ARG A 21 12.46 1.45 -14.39
C ARG A 21 13.38 1.19 -15.58
N VAL A 22 13.81 -0.07 -15.78
CA VAL A 22 14.67 -0.44 -16.92
C VAL A 22 13.98 -0.17 -18.26
N ASN A 23 12.65 -0.27 -18.31
CA ASN A 23 11.84 0.08 -19.49
C ASN A 23 11.53 1.59 -19.59
N GLY A 24 12.20 2.44 -18.81
CA GLY A 24 12.13 3.90 -18.93
C GLY A 24 11.08 4.59 -18.07
N LEU A 25 10.27 3.86 -17.29
CA LEU A 25 9.27 4.45 -16.40
C LEU A 25 9.94 5.05 -15.16
N GLN A 26 9.81 6.36 -14.98
CA GLN A 26 10.43 7.09 -13.87
C GLN A 26 9.57 7.11 -12.61
N SER A 27 8.25 7.01 -12.76
CA SER A 27 7.27 7.01 -11.67
C SER A 27 6.07 6.16 -12.04
N VAL A 28 5.50 5.48 -11.06
CA VAL A 28 4.32 4.61 -11.24
C VAL A 28 3.31 4.94 -10.16
N MET A 29 2.04 5.11 -10.56
CA MET A 29 0.91 5.11 -9.65
C MET A 29 0.37 3.68 -9.59
N ILE A 30 0.30 3.12 -8.38
CA ILE A 30 -0.18 1.76 -8.18
C ILE A 30 -1.61 1.86 -7.63
N GLU A 31 -2.56 1.41 -8.44
CA GLU A 31 -3.96 1.25 -8.07
C GLU A 31 -4.34 -0.23 -8.16
N GLY A 32 -5.29 -0.64 -7.32
CA GLY A 32 -5.79 -2.01 -7.35
C GLY A 32 -6.72 -2.30 -6.19
N GLY A 33 -7.31 -3.49 -6.21
CA GLY A 33 -8.12 -3.98 -5.09
C GLY A 33 -7.28 -4.34 -3.86
N ALA A 34 -7.96 -4.81 -2.81
CA ALA A 34 -7.37 -5.19 -1.53
C ALA A 34 -6.10 -6.03 -1.65
N GLN A 35 -6.10 -7.05 -2.52
CA GLN A 35 -4.95 -7.96 -2.66
C GLN A 35 -3.67 -7.23 -3.11
N VAL A 36 -3.77 -6.34 -4.10
CA VAL A 36 -2.63 -5.57 -4.62
C VAL A 36 -2.11 -4.64 -3.53
N ILE A 37 -2.99 -3.82 -2.95
CA ILE A 37 -2.61 -2.81 -1.96
C ILE A 37 -2.07 -3.45 -0.68
N ASN A 38 -2.73 -4.50 -0.16
CA ASN A 38 -2.24 -5.20 1.02
C ASN A 38 -0.88 -5.86 0.80
N SER A 39 -0.61 -6.39 -0.41
CA SER A 39 0.69 -7.00 -0.73
C SER A 39 1.82 -5.96 -0.78
N LEU A 40 1.55 -4.75 -1.28
CA LEU A 40 2.54 -3.67 -1.32
C LEU A 40 2.78 -3.07 0.08
N LEU A 41 1.76 -3.06 0.93
CA LEU A 41 1.85 -2.65 2.34
C LEU A 41 2.46 -3.72 3.26
N GLU A 42 2.99 -4.83 2.74
CA GLU A 42 3.80 -5.74 3.54
C GLU A 42 5.12 -5.06 3.96
N PRO A 43 5.65 -5.31 5.18
CA PRO A 43 6.84 -4.62 5.68
C PRO A 43 8.06 -4.69 4.76
N SER A 44 8.22 -5.79 4.02
CA SER A 44 9.31 -6.01 3.05
C SER A 44 9.27 -5.08 1.83
N TYR A 45 8.13 -4.45 1.56
CA TYR A 45 7.92 -3.61 0.38
C TYR A 45 7.57 -2.16 0.71
N MET A 46 7.35 -1.82 1.99
CA MET A 46 7.02 -0.45 2.40
C MET A 46 8.08 0.59 1.99
N ASN A 47 9.35 0.19 1.93
CA ASN A 47 10.45 1.04 1.48
C ASN A 47 10.42 1.35 -0.02
N LEU A 48 9.60 0.65 -0.81
CA LEU A 48 9.38 0.92 -2.22
C LEU A 48 8.30 1.99 -2.46
N ILE A 49 7.60 2.43 -1.41
CA ILE A 49 6.48 3.37 -1.49
C ILE A 49 6.96 4.78 -1.16
N ASP A 50 7.07 5.63 -2.18
CA ASP A 50 7.43 7.04 -1.99
C ASP A 50 6.29 7.88 -1.40
N ARG A 51 5.05 7.64 -1.86
CA ARG A 51 3.85 8.41 -1.47
C ARG A 51 2.61 7.52 -1.43
N VAL A 52 1.68 7.86 -0.54
CA VAL A 52 0.35 7.26 -0.43
C VAL A 52 -0.70 8.36 -0.59
N ILE A 53 -1.71 8.07 -1.41
CA ILE A 53 -2.87 8.93 -1.64
C ILE A 53 -4.10 8.14 -1.20
N VAL A 54 -4.94 8.74 -0.34
CA VAL A 54 -6.19 8.13 0.13
C VAL A 54 -7.34 9.08 -0.14
N THR A 55 -8.31 8.63 -0.91
CA THR A 55 -9.57 9.36 -1.11
C THR A 55 -10.61 8.87 -0.12
N ILE A 56 -11.21 9.80 0.62
CA ILE A 56 -12.24 9.53 1.62
C ILE A 56 -13.52 10.23 1.18
N ALA A 57 -14.55 9.43 0.89
CA ALA A 57 -15.89 9.92 0.61
C ALA A 57 -16.78 9.76 1.85
N PRO A 58 -17.78 10.63 2.07
CA PRO A 58 -18.74 10.52 3.15
C PRO A 58 -19.83 9.48 2.81
N THR A 59 -19.43 8.28 2.37
CA THR A 59 -20.32 7.23 1.88
C THR A 59 -20.01 5.88 2.54
N TRP A 60 -21.05 5.19 3.00
CA TRP A 60 -20.97 3.85 3.59
C TRP A 60 -21.39 2.82 2.53
N LEU A 61 -20.48 1.91 2.17
CA LEU A 61 -20.72 0.93 1.10
C LEU A 61 -21.52 -0.30 1.54
N GLY A 62 -21.65 -0.54 2.85
CA GLY A 62 -22.27 -1.75 3.39
C GLY A 62 -21.36 -2.98 3.36
N ARG A 63 -21.93 -4.17 3.60
CA ARG A 63 -21.19 -5.44 3.69
C ARG A 63 -20.70 -5.87 2.31
N GLY A 64 -19.51 -6.49 2.25
CA GLY A 64 -18.90 -6.95 0.99
C GLY A 64 -18.04 -5.92 0.28
N GLY A 65 -17.82 -4.74 0.90
CA GLY A 65 -16.83 -3.78 0.44
C GLY A 65 -15.40 -4.35 0.44
N VAL A 66 -14.53 -3.75 -0.36
CA VAL A 66 -13.11 -4.12 -0.46
C VAL A 66 -12.38 -3.70 0.82
N VAL A 67 -11.73 -4.64 1.50
CA VAL A 67 -11.03 -4.38 2.77
C VAL A 67 -9.53 -4.28 2.55
N VAL A 68 -8.97 -3.08 2.73
CA VAL A 68 -7.53 -2.85 2.81
C VAL A 68 -7.13 -2.89 4.29
N SER A 69 -6.58 -4.01 4.72
CA SER A 69 -6.18 -4.29 6.10
C SER A 69 -4.92 -5.15 6.09
N PRO A 70 -3.72 -4.55 5.98
CA PRO A 70 -2.47 -5.30 6.05
C PRO A 70 -2.33 -6.04 7.39
N ALA A 71 -1.47 -7.06 7.41
CA ALA A 71 -1.25 -7.88 8.60
C ALA A 71 -0.83 -7.04 9.82
N ARG A 72 -1.27 -7.47 11.01
CA ARG A 72 -0.88 -6.84 12.28
C ARG A 72 0.64 -6.92 12.45
N ARG A 73 1.25 -5.84 12.90
CA ARG A 73 2.67 -5.78 13.23
C ARG A 73 2.86 -5.76 14.74
N LEU A 74 3.95 -6.37 15.17
CA LEU A 74 4.43 -6.37 16.55
C LEU A 74 5.82 -5.72 16.58
N ASP A 75 6.16 -5.07 17.69
CA ASP A 75 7.53 -4.64 17.95
C ASP A 75 8.39 -5.79 18.52
N GLY A 76 9.64 -5.49 18.89
CA GLY A 76 10.57 -6.47 19.47
C GLY A 76 10.18 -7.00 20.85
N GLU A 77 9.24 -6.34 21.53
CA GLU A 77 8.71 -6.73 22.84
C GLU A 77 7.38 -7.49 22.72
N GLY A 78 6.87 -7.66 21.50
CA GLY A 78 5.59 -8.33 21.22
C GLY A 78 4.37 -7.43 21.37
N ASN A 79 4.55 -6.12 21.57
CA ASN A 79 3.43 -5.17 21.63
C ASN A 79 2.92 -4.86 20.22
N ALA A 80 1.62 -4.64 20.09
CA ALA A 80 1.02 -4.31 18.82
C ALA A 80 1.34 -2.88 18.40
N ILE A 81 1.80 -2.73 17.16
CA ILE A 81 2.08 -1.44 16.53
C ILE A 81 1.20 -1.25 15.28
N SER A 82 1.08 -0.01 14.82
CA SER A 82 0.37 0.29 13.57
C SER A 82 1.00 -0.47 12.41
N ALA A 83 0.18 -1.11 11.57
CA ALA A 83 0.66 -1.81 10.38
C ALA A 83 1.41 -0.85 9.43
N ALA A 84 0.83 0.32 9.17
CA ALA A 84 1.49 1.44 8.52
C ALA A 84 0.97 2.77 9.09
N ARG A 85 1.81 3.80 9.09
CA ARG A 85 1.43 5.17 9.47
C ARG A 85 2.00 6.13 8.45
N LEU A 86 1.27 7.19 8.10
CA LEU A 86 1.77 8.22 7.20
C LEU A 86 2.38 9.39 7.98
N LYS A 87 3.46 9.95 7.42
CA LYS A 87 4.13 11.21 7.82
C LYS A 87 3.96 12.27 6.72
N ASN A 88 4.21 13.53 7.06
CA ASN A 88 4.12 14.67 6.12
C ASN A 88 2.76 14.76 5.42
N VAL A 89 1.70 14.49 6.17
CA VAL A 89 0.34 14.38 5.67
C VAL A 89 -0.21 15.75 5.27
N LYS A 90 -0.81 15.84 4.10
CA LYS A 90 -1.63 16.96 3.63
C LYS A 90 -3.03 16.47 3.31
N TRP A 91 -4.02 17.31 3.57
CA TRP A 91 -5.43 17.04 3.32
C TRP A 91 -5.96 18.09 2.34
N TYR A 92 -6.66 17.64 1.30
CA TYR A 92 -7.23 18.49 0.27
C TYR A 92 -8.72 18.16 0.12
N PRO A 93 -9.63 19.08 0.48
CA PRO A 93 -11.05 18.91 0.23
C PRO A 93 -11.36 19.07 -1.26
N PHE A 94 -12.17 18.17 -1.81
CA PHE A 94 -12.63 18.16 -3.19
C PHE A 94 -14.14 17.92 -3.22
N GLY A 95 -14.93 18.99 -3.08
CA GLY A 95 -16.37 18.87 -2.88
C GLY A 95 -16.68 18.23 -1.53
N GLU A 96 -17.46 17.15 -1.53
CA GLU A 96 -17.82 16.40 -0.33
C GLU A 96 -16.74 15.39 0.10
N ASP A 97 -15.77 15.10 -0.79
CA ASP A 97 -14.69 14.17 -0.54
C ASP A 97 -13.44 14.89 0.01
N VAL A 98 -12.54 14.12 0.64
CA VAL A 98 -11.23 14.59 1.06
C VAL A 98 -10.15 13.64 0.55
N VAL A 99 -9.11 14.21 -0.08
CA VAL A 99 -7.91 13.49 -0.48
C VAL A 99 -6.79 13.75 0.52
N LEU A 100 -6.30 12.67 1.14
CA LEU A 100 -5.09 12.66 1.94
C LEU A 100 -3.90 12.31 1.05
N CYS A 101 -2.78 13.02 1.21
CA CYS A 101 -1.49 12.63 0.64
C CYS A 101 -0.43 12.58 1.74
N GLY A 102 0.41 11.54 1.76
CA GLY A 102 1.50 11.42 2.73
C GLY A 102 2.60 10.46 2.29
N GLN A 103 3.60 10.28 3.13
CA GLN A 103 4.71 9.33 2.94
C GLN A 103 4.63 8.24 4.02
N ILE A 104 5.10 7.02 3.75
CA ILE A 104 5.19 6.00 4.79
C ILE A 104 6.14 6.48 5.90
N LYS A 105 5.70 6.38 7.15
CA LYS A 105 6.54 6.59 8.32
C LYS A 105 7.35 5.31 8.55
N GLU A 106 8.66 5.45 8.40
CA GLU A 106 9.67 4.45 8.80
C GLU A 106 9.53 4.06 10.28
#